data_AF-A0A9W8AJK3-F1
#
_entry.id   AF-A0A9W8AJK3-F1
#
_cell.length_a   1.000
_cell.length_b   1.000
_cell.length_c   1.000
_cell.angle_alpha   90.00
_cell.angle_beta   90.00
_cell.angle_gamma   90.00
#
_symmetry.space_group_name_H-M   'P 1'
#
loop_
_entity.id
_entity.type
_entity.pdbx_description
1 polymer ?
#
loop_
_entity_poly.entity_id
_entity_poly.type
_entity_poly.pdbx_seq_one_letter_code
_entity_poly.pdbx_strand_id
1 'polypeptide(L)'
;MYKKVPCPFPILARGLFTRPSEDGAGYDIVARGYDKFFNLGEVAQTHPDWLKDHTSGPYELTVKENGCIILVGALNESQLLVTSKHSTGAIENADVSHSQVGDQWVDRHLATRQLTRADLASFLYQHQVTAVLELCDDEFEEHILEYTGDRRGLYLHGVNHNSATLHTWPSSLVTQVADHFGFHRTPYYTKSTYQEAAAFADQFHKEGTLEGRAVEGFVLRCLNKDTGKHFMYKIKYDMPYLLYREWREVTKRIIANKPIRIQHPLTHKYVRWVRGYLADHPDLAKQYVQNKRIIAVRDAFLAHMKQEGEDPEAMLQESAS
;
A
#
# COMPACT_ATOMS: atom_id res chain seq x y z
N MET A 1 -9.47 -12.30 -12.99
CA MET A 1 -9.95 -13.52 -12.31
C MET A 1 -10.71 -13.21 -11.03
N TYR A 2 -10.14 -12.47 -10.06
CA TYR A 2 -10.85 -12.11 -8.81
C TYR A 2 -12.19 -11.36 -9.00
N LYS A 3 -12.40 -10.67 -10.13
CA LYS A 3 -13.66 -9.95 -10.44
C LYS A 3 -14.82 -10.84 -10.91
N LYS A 4 -14.59 -12.15 -11.15
CA LYS A 4 -15.65 -13.07 -11.60
C LYS A 4 -16.63 -13.34 -10.46
N VAL A 5 -17.92 -13.45 -10.79
CA VAL A 5 -19.00 -13.75 -9.84
C VAL A 5 -19.74 -15.00 -10.30
N PRO A 6 -19.76 -16.10 -9.52
CA PRO A 6 -18.98 -16.30 -8.30
C PRO A 6 -17.47 -16.33 -8.60
N CYS A 7 -16.64 -15.97 -7.61
CA CYS A 7 -15.21 -16.06 -7.77
C CYS A 7 -14.81 -17.54 -7.80
N PRO A 8 -14.02 -18.01 -8.79
CA PRO A 8 -13.70 -19.43 -8.93
C PRO A 8 -12.62 -19.91 -7.94
N PHE A 9 -12.04 -19.01 -7.14
CA PHE A 9 -10.94 -19.35 -6.25
C PHE A 9 -11.43 -19.85 -4.90
N PRO A 10 -10.80 -20.90 -4.34
CA PRO A 10 -11.15 -21.41 -3.01
C PRO A 10 -10.72 -20.46 -1.89
N ILE A 11 -9.73 -19.61 -2.17
CA ILE A 11 -9.22 -18.59 -1.24
C ILE A 11 -8.98 -17.29 -2.01
N LEU A 12 -9.38 -16.17 -1.40
CA LEU A 12 -9.26 -14.84 -2.00
C LEU A 12 -7.98 -14.09 -1.57
N ALA A 13 -7.17 -14.69 -0.70
CA ALA A 13 -5.93 -14.15 -0.18
C ALA A 13 -4.98 -13.70 -1.31
N ARG A 14 -4.42 -12.51 -1.15
CA ARG A 14 -3.42 -11.92 -2.06
C ARG A 14 -2.09 -11.83 -1.32
N GLY A 15 -1.26 -12.84 -1.54
CA GLY A 15 -0.08 -13.14 -0.72
C GLY A 15 -0.44 -14.26 0.24
N LEU A 16 -0.07 -15.48 -0.12
CA LEU A 16 -0.39 -16.69 0.62
C LEU A 16 0.81 -17.62 0.52
N PHE A 17 1.37 -17.98 1.67
CA PHE A 17 2.52 -18.87 1.77
C PHE A 17 2.13 -20.03 2.67
N THR A 18 2.33 -21.23 2.16
CA THR A 18 2.02 -22.47 2.87
C THR A 18 3.27 -23.33 3.01
N ARG A 19 3.23 -24.25 3.97
CA ARG A 19 4.22 -25.32 4.12
C ARG A 19 3.50 -26.64 4.38
N PRO A 20 4.12 -27.80 4.11
CA PRO A 20 3.59 -29.07 4.57
C PRO A 20 3.37 -29.05 6.08
N SER A 21 2.21 -29.54 6.52
CA SER A 21 1.91 -29.70 7.95
C SER A 21 2.80 -30.80 8.55
N GLU A 22 3.19 -30.64 9.82
CA GLU A 22 4.02 -31.62 10.53
C GLU A 22 3.36 -32.99 10.66
N ASP A 23 2.02 -33.03 10.74
CA ASP A 23 1.22 -34.26 10.79
C ASP A 23 1.04 -34.95 9.43
N GLY A 24 1.54 -34.34 8.34
CA GLY A 24 1.41 -34.84 6.97
C GLY A 24 -0.01 -34.80 6.40
N ALA A 25 -0.99 -34.22 7.09
CA ALA A 25 -2.40 -34.21 6.69
C ALA A 25 -2.73 -33.13 5.63
N GLY A 26 -1.77 -32.25 5.31
CA GLY A 26 -1.97 -31.19 4.34
C GLY A 26 -0.92 -30.09 4.43
N TYR A 27 -1.40 -28.84 4.40
CA TYR A 27 -0.56 -27.65 4.40
C TYR A 27 -1.02 -26.64 5.43
N ASP A 28 -0.08 -26.12 6.21
CA ASP A 28 -0.29 -24.99 7.10
C ASP A 28 -0.13 -23.68 6.34
N ILE A 29 -0.96 -22.71 6.66
CA ILE A 29 -0.77 -21.33 6.22
C ILE A 29 0.25 -20.68 7.15
N VAL A 30 1.36 -20.21 6.58
CA VAL A 30 2.43 -19.54 7.34
C VAL A 30 2.30 -18.02 7.25
N ALA A 31 1.94 -17.51 6.07
CA ALA A 31 1.69 -16.10 5.85
C ALA A 31 0.45 -15.89 4.98
N ARG A 32 -0.41 -14.95 5.39
CA ARG A 32 -1.71 -14.67 4.78
C ARG A 32 -1.96 -13.15 4.71
N GLY A 33 -1.75 -12.58 3.52
CA GLY A 33 -2.17 -11.22 3.18
C GLY A 33 -3.69 -11.10 3.15
N TYR A 34 -4.23 -9.89 2.96
CA TYR A 34 -5.68 -9.71 2.87
C TYR A 34 -6.30 -10.42 1.67
N ASP A 35 -7.63 -10.54 1.69
CA ASP A 35 -8.36 -10.85 0.48
C ASP A 35 -8.20 -9.74 -0.56
N LYS A 36 -8.27 -10.08 -1.84
CA LYS A 36 -8.24 -9.08 -2.89
C LYS A 36 -9.44 -8.12 -2.77
N PHE A 37 -9.15 -6.88 -2.41
CA PHE A 37 -10.12 -5.77 -2.44
C PHE A 37 -9.92 -4.83 -3.63
N PHE A 38 -10.97 -4.08 -3.94
CA PHE A 38 -11.12 -3.24 -5.13
C PHE A 38 -11.36 -1.78 -4.76
N ASN A 39 -11.13 -0.87 -5.71
CA ASN A 39 -11.47 0.53 -5.53
C ASN A 39 -12.99 0.71 -5.45
N LEU A 40 -13.46 1.78 -4.79
CA LEU A 40 -14.84 2.24 -4.86
C LEU A 40 -15.31 2.31 -6.33
N GLY A 41 -16.50 1.79 -6.62
CA GLY A 41 -17.09 1.74 -7.96
C GLY A 41 -16.44 0.76 -8.95
N GLU A 42 -15.36 0.05 -8.59
CA GLU A 42 -14.63 -0.81 -9.54
C GLU A 42 -15.36 -2.13 -9.86
N VAL A 43 -16.11 -2.65 -8.90
CA VAL A 43 -16.97 -3.84 -9.03
C VAL A 43 -18.33 -3.58 -8.39
N ALA A 44 -19.33 -4.41 -8.71
CA ALA A 44 -20.70 -4.26 -8.19
C ALA A 44 -20.76 -4.13 -6.65
N GLN A 45 -19.97 -4.95 -5.94
CA GLN A 45 -19.88 -4.96 -4.47
C GLN A 45 -19.16 -3.74 -3.87
N THR A 46 -18.59 -2.87 -4.70
CA THR A 46 -17.96 -1.63 -4.25
C THR A 46 -18.72 -0.40 -4.73
N HIS A 47 -19.92 -0.56 -5.29
CA HIS A 47 -20.77 0.59 -5.63
C HIS A 47 -21.42 1.15 -4.35
N PRO A 48 -21.58 2.48 -4.21
CA PRO A 48 -22.14 3.10 -3.01
C PRO A 48 -23.47 2.49 -2.54
N ASP A 49 -24.41 2.23 -3.44
CA ASP A 49 -25.71 1.63 -3.11
C ASP A 49 -25.54 0.24 -2.49
N TRP A 50 -24.68 -0.59 -3.09
CA TRP A 50 -24.40 -1.92 -2.56
C TRP A 50 -23.74 -1.84 -1.19
N LEU A 51 -22.73 -0.98 -1.01
CA LEU A 51 -22.01 -0.82 0.25
C LEU A 51 -22.94 -0.40 1.38
N LYS A 52 -23.78 0.61 1.13
CA LYS A 52 -24.79 1.10 2.08
C LYS A 52 -25.70 -0.04 2.57
N ASP A 53 -26.19 -0.84 1.63
CA ASP A 53 -27.23 -1.84 1.92
C ASP A 53 -26.65 -3.14 2.48
N HIS A 54 -25.44 -3.54 2.05
CA HIS A 54 -24.87 -4.88 2.31
C HIS A 54 -23.63 -4.89 3.21
N THR A 55 -23.18 -3.73 3.71
CA THR A 55 -22.09 -3.68 4.70
C THR A 55 -22.55 -3.10 6.04
N SER A 56 -21.88 -3.52 7.12
CA SER A 56 -22.12 -3.06 8.48
C SER A 56 -20.82 -2.66 9.15
N GLY A 57 -20.94 -1.68 10.06
CA GLY A 57 -19.83 -1.17 10.82
C GLY A 57 -19.42 -2.07 12.00
N PRO A 58 -18.45 -1.63 12.81
CA PRO A 58 -17.74 -0.35 12.66
C PRO A 58 -16.97 -0.28 11.34
N TYR A 59 -16.98 0.89 10.70
CA TYR A 59 -16.20 1.17 9.50
C TYR A 59 -14.85 1.75 9.95
N GLU A 60 -13.78 1.00 9.76
CA GLU A 60 -12.43 1.48 10.02
C GLU A 60 -11.84 2.01 8.70
N LEU A 61 -11.46 3.28 8.69
CA LEU A 61 -10.77 3.93 7.59
C LEU A 61 -9.28 3.99 7.95
N THR A 62 -8.49 3.09 7.40
CA THR A 62 -7.03 3.09 7.60
C THR A 62 -6.35 3.87 6.48
N VAL A 63 -5.40 4.73 6.84
CA VAL A 63 -4.60 5.49 5.88
C VAL A 63 -3.91 4.50 4.95
N LYS A 64 -4.06 4.73 3.64
CA LYS A 64 -3.44 3.89 2.64
C LYS A 64 -2.03 4.40 2.36
N GLU A 65 -1.07 3.91 3.14
CA GLU A 65 0.36 4.12 2.88
C GLU A 65 0.74 3.69 1.43
N ASN A 66 1.85 4.26 0.95
CA ASN A 66 2.24 4.21 -0.46
C ASN A 66 3.65 3.62 -0.59
N GLY A 67 3.74 2.30 -0.43
CA GLY A 67 4.98 1.56 -0.57
C GLY A 67 4.74 0.18 -1.16
N CYS A 68 5.40 -0.81 -0.57
CA CYS A 68 5.29 -2.20 -0.96
C CYS A 68 4.90 -3.10 0.22
N ILE A 69 3.99 -4.03 -0.02
CA ILE A 69 3.50 -4.91 1.03
C ILE A 69 4.58 -5.91 1.47
N ILE A 70 4.77 -6.02 2.77
CA ILE A 70 5.59 -7.02 3.46
C ILE A 70 4.67 -7.86 4.35
N LEU A 71 4.80 -9.18 4.26
CA LEU A 71 4.14 -10.11 5.16
C LEU A 71 5.18 -10.70 6.09
N VAL A 72 4.90 -10.68 7.38
CA VAL A 72 5.75 -11.31 8.39
C VAL A 72 4.90 -12.37 9.09
N GLY A 73 5.23 -13.63 8.85
CA GLY A 73 4.69 -14.79 9.56
C GLY A 73 5.77 -15.46 10.39
N ALA A 74 5.43 -16.57 11.05
CA ALA A 74 6.38 -17.37 11.81
C ALA A 74 6.35 -18.83 11.35
N LEU A 75 7.53 -19.40 11.13
CA LEU A 75 7.71 -20.83 10.87
C LEU A 75 7.65 -21.62 12.19
N ASN A 76 8.16 -21.05 13.27
CA ASN A 76 8.06 -21.60 14.62
C ASN A 76 8.25 -20.45 15.62
N GLU A 77 8.31 -20.75 16.91
CA GLU A 77 8.46 -19.76 17.98
C GLU A 77 9.74 -18.90 17.91
N SER A 78 10.71 -19.25 17.06
CA SER A 78 11.98 -18.53 16.95
C SER A 78 12.32 -18.01 15.54
N GLN A 79 11.60 -18.49 14.52
CA GLN A 79 11.94 -18.22 13.12
C GLN A 79 10.81 -17.48 12.40
N LEU A 80 11.12 -16.26 11.94
CA LEU A 80 10.25 -15.47 11.10
C LEU A 80 10.34 -15.88 9.63
N LEU A 81 9.21 -15.81 8.94
CA LEU A 81 9.13 -15.76 7.49
C LEU A 81 8.80 -14.32 7.07
N VAL A 82 9.73 -13.64 6.39
CA VAL A 82 9.49 -12.31 5.81
C VAL A 82 9.36 -12.42 4.30
N THR A 83 8.25 -11.93 3.76
CA THR A 83 7.94 -12.02 2.34
C THR A 83 7.52 -10.67 1.78
N SER A 84 7.77 -10.46 0.50
CA SER A 84 7.03 -9.48 -0.28
C SER A 84 5.63 -10.05 -0.57
N LYS A 85 4.91 -9.42 -1.50
CA LYS A 85 3.62 -9.92 -1.95
C LYS A 85 3.63 -11.39 -2.43
N HIS A 86 4.69 -11.82 -3.12
CA HIS A 86 4.72 -13.11 -3.83
C HIS A 86 6.07 -13.86 -3.73
N SER A 87 7.06 -13.26 -3.08
CA SER A 87 8.41 -13.82 -3.02
C SER A 87 9.02 -13.61 -1.64
N THR A 88 10.02 -14.41 -1.32
CA THR A 88 10.87 -14.28 -0.14
C THR A 88 12.32 -14.54 -0.54
N GLY A 89 13.28 -14.03 0.23
CA GLY A 89 14.70 -14.19 -0.04
C GLY A 89 15.21 -13.38 -1.23
N ALA A 90 16.43 -13.71 -1.70
CA ALA A 90 17.04 -13.08 -2.85
C ALA A 90 16.33 -13.48 -4.16
N ILE A 91 16.34 -12.58 -5.14
CA ILE A 91 15.76 -12.82 -6.47
C ILE A 91 16.87 -12.63 -7.50
N GLU A 92 16.93 -13.52 -8.49
CA GLU A 92 17.86 -13.38 -9.61
C GLU A 92 17.61 -12.05 -10.35
N ASN A 93 18.69 -11.31 -10.64
CA ASN A 93 18.69 -10.00 -11.33
C ASN A 93 18.15 -8.79 -10.52
N ALA A 94 18.11 -8.88 -9.20
CA ALA A 94 17.90 -7.71 -8.33
C ALA A 94 19.03 -7.59 -7.31
N ASP A 95 19.54 -6.38 -7.07
CA ASP A 95 20.59 -6.14 -6.08
C ASP A 95 20.10 -6.47 -4.66
N VAL A 96 18.86 -6.08 -4.35
CA VAL A 96 18.17 -6.44 -3.11
C VAL A 96 16.68 -6.58 -3.37
N SER A 97 16.06 -7.63 -2.82
CA SER A 97 14.63 -7.85 -2.96
C SER A 97 13.82 -7.06 -1.91
N HIS A 98 12.56 -6.80 -2.22
CA HIS A 98 11.62 -6.15 -1.29
C HIS A 98 11.53 -6.89 0.05
N SER A 99 11.50 -8.23 0.02
CA SER A 99 11.49 -9.04 1.24
C SER A 99 12.79 -8.90 2.05
N GLN A 100 13.95 -8.76 1.41
CA GLN A 100 15.22 -8.56 2.12
C GLN A 100 15.28 -7.19 2.79
N VAL A 101 14.80 -6.14 2.13
CA VAL A 101 14.72 -4.81 2.75
C VAL A 101 13.70 -4.78 3.87
N GLY A 102 12.54 -5.42 3.68
CA GLY A 102 11.56 -5.61 4.74
C GLY A 102 12.16 -6.35 5.94
N ASP A 103 12.93 -7.41 5.69
CA ASP A 103 13.60 -8.21 6.73
C ASP A 103 14.60 -7.38 7.55
N GLN A 104 15.42 -6.56 6.89
CA GLN A 104 16.33 -5.63 7.55
C GLN A 104 15.58 -4.58 8.40
N TRP A 105 14.44 -4.09 7.91
CA TRP A 105 13.63 -3.14 8.68
C TRP A 105 12.95 -3.77 9.88
N VAL A 106 12.57 -5.06 9.83
CA VAL A 106 12.07 -5.78 11.01
C VAL A 106 13.11 -5.72 12.12
N ASP A 107 14.37 -6.02 11.84
CA ASP A 107 15.44 -5.96 12.84
C ASP A 107 15.64 -4.54 13.41
N ARG A 108 15.59 -3.52 12.55
CA ARG A 108 15.69 -2.11 12.98
C ARG A 108 14.55 -1.71 13.92
N HIS A 109 13.30 -2.06 13.59
CA HIS A 109 12.14 -1.74 14.42
C HIS A 109 12.20 -2.45 15.77
N LEU A 110 12.50 -3.75 15.80
CA LEU A 110 12.61 -4.53 17.03
C LEU A 110 13.71 -4.00 17.96
N ALA A 111 14.85 -3.59 17.39
CA ALA A 111 15.94 -2.98 18.16
C ALA A 111 15.52 -1.71 18.91
N THR A 112 14.58 -0.90 18.37
CA THR A 112 14.05 0.29 19.07
C THR A 112 13.28 -0.05 20.36
N ARG A 113 12.83 -1.30 20.49
CA ARG A 113 12.09 -1.83 21.65
C ARG A 113 12.90 -2.82 22.47
N GLN A 114 14.17 -3.04 22.12
CA GLN A 114 15.03 -4.07 22.73
C GLN A 114 14.44 -5.48 22.63
N LEU A 115 13.69 -5.74 21.54
CA LEU A 115 13.12 -7.05 21.24
C LEU A 115 13.95 -7.77 20.19
N THR A 116 13.81 -9.10 20.16
CA THR A 116 14.48 -10.00 19.24
C THR A 116 13.52 -10.54 18.19
N ARG A 117 14.06 -11.13 17.11
CA ARG A 117 13.25 -11.84 16.12
C ARG A 117 12.46 -12.99 16.72
N ALA A 118 13.01 -13.66 17.74
CA ALA A 118 12.32 -14.74 18.44
C ALA A 118 11.09 -14.24 19.22
N ASP A 119 11.15 -13.05 19.81
CA ASP A 119 9.99 -12.47 20.50
C ASP A 119 8.82 -12.23 19.54
N LEU A 120 9.11 -11.66 18.36
CA LEU A 120 8.10 -11.48 17.32
C LEU A 120 7.63 -12.83 16.75
N ALA A 121 8.54 -13.78 16.51
CA ALA A 121 8.19 -15.09 15.98
C ALA A 121 7.28 -15.86 16.93
N SER A 122 7.62 -15.89 18.22
CA SER A 122 6.81 -16.50 19.27
C SER A 122 5.41 -15.90 19.31
N PHE A 123 5.29 -14.57 19.29
CA PHE A 123 4.00 -13.90 19.25
C PHE A 123 3.16 -14.30 18.03
N LEU A 124 3.72 -14.20 16.83
CA LEU A 124 3.01 -14.51 15.60
C LEU A 124 2.61 -16.00 15.52
N TYR A 125 3.50 -16.88 15.99
CA TYR A 125 3.28 -18.33 16.00
C TYR A 125 2.18 -18.74 16.98
N GLN A 126 2.26 -18.27 18.24
CA GLN A 126 1.28 -18.59 19.29
C GLN A 126 -0.13 -18.11 18.94
N HIS A 127 -0.24 -16.95 18.29
CA HIS A 127 -1.53 -16.42 17.85
C HIS A 127 -1.98 -16.93 16.47
N GLN A 128 -1.12 -17.67 15.75
CA GLN A 128 -1.34 -18.12 14.38
C GLN A 128 -1.73 -16.97 13.44
N VAL A 129 -0.93 -15.91 13.44
CA VAL A 129 -1.20 -14.69 12.67
C VAL A 129 -0.02 -14.27 11.78
N THR A 130 -0.36 -13.48 10.77
CA THR A 130 0.56 -12.75 9.90
C THR A 130 0.46 -11.26 10.21
N ALA A 131 1.59 -10.60 10.47
CA ALA A 131 1.68 -9.15 10.42
C ALA A 131 1.78 -8.68 8.97
N VAL A 132 0.95 -7.71 8.60
CA VAL A 132 0.85 -7.15 7.25
C VAL A 132 1.28 -5.68 7.31
N LEU A 133 2.41 -5.40 6.66
CA LEU A 133 3.07 -4.10 6.73
C LEU A 133 3.23 -3.50 5.33
N GLU A 134 3.32 -2.18 5.27
CA GLU A 134 3.76 -1.46 4.07
C GLU A 134 5.18 -0.96 4.33
N LEU A 135 6.14 -1.41 3.53
CA LEU A 135 7.51 -0.88 3.51
C LEU A 135 7.53 0.39 2.67
N CYS A 136 7.85 1.50 3.30
CA CYS A 136 7.97 2.80 2.69
C CYS A 136 9.37 3.36 2.97
N ASP A 137 10.21 3.46 1.94
CA ASP A 137 11.62 3.82 2.07
C ASP A 137 12.17 4.38 0.74
N ASP A 138 12.27 5.71 0.62
CA ASP A 138 12.73 6.36 -0.62
C ASP A 138 14.22 6.08 -0.93
N GLU A 139 15.04 5.69 0.07
CA GLU A 139 16.41 5.24 -0.19
C GLU A 139 16.47 3.81 -0.73
N PHE A 140 15.40 3.02 -0.58
CA PHE A 140 15.24 1.74 -1.27
C PHE A 140 14.47 1.86 -2.60
N GLU A 141 13.25 2.39 -2.58
CA GLU A 141 12.39 2.54 -3.77
C GLU A 141 11.40 3.71 -3.54
N GLU A 142 11.47 4.74 -4.39
CA GLU A 142 10.47 5.81 -4.40
C GLU A 142 9.19 5.33 -5.07
N HIS A 143 8.06 5.65 -4.44
CA HIS A 143 6.74 5.46 -5.02
C HIS A 143 6.19 6.80 -5.54
N ILE A 144 5.06 7.27 -5.00
CA ILE A 144 4.41 8.54 -5.38
C ILE A 144 4.51 9.52 -4.22
N LEU A 145 4.36 9.04 -2.99
CA LEU A 145 4.52 9.83 -1.78
C LEU A 145 5.92 9.69 -1.22
N GLU A 146 6.39 10.77 -0.61
CA GLU A 146 7.71 10.83 0.00
C GLU A 146 7.70 10.16 1.39
N TYR A 147 8.73 9.36 1.65
CA TYR A 147 9.08 8.75 2.92
C TYR A 147 10.60 8.87 3.13
N THR A 148 11.00 9.95 3.80
CA THR A 148 12.39 10.31 4.11
C THR A 148 12.63 10.38 5.62
N GLY A 149 13.90 10.23 6.03
CA GLY A 149 14.30 10.28 7.45
C GLY A 149 13.55 9.26 8.31
N ASP A 150 13.02 9.74 9.44
CA ASP A 150 12.30 8.90 10.42
C ASP A 150 10.96 8.34 9.92
N ARG A 151 10.46 8.84 8.77
CA ARG A 151 9.25 8.29 8.13
C ARG A 151 9.53 7.02 7.33
N ARG A 152 10.79 6.62 7.20
CA ARG A 152 11.15 5.38 6.52
C ARG A 152 10.91 4.19 7.42
N GLY A 153 10.46 3.08 6.84
CA GLY A 153 10.34 1.80 7.54
C GLY A 153 9.04 1.08 7.24
N LEU A 154 8.63 0.24 8.19
CA LEU A 154 7.48 -0.64 8.09
C LEU A 154 6.28 -0.06 8.85
N TYR A 155 5.22 0.24 8.12
CA TYR A 155 3.94 0.68 8.65
C TYR A 155 3.02 -0.54 8.84
N LEU A 156 2.73 -0.91 10.08
CA LEU A 156 1.85 -2.04 10.37
C LEU A 156 0.39 -1.63 10.20
N HIS A 157 -0.27 -2.19 9.20
CA HIS A 157 -1.66 -1.88 8.87
C HIS A 157 -2.61 -3.07 9.02
N GLY A 158 -2.12 -4.26 9.35
CA GLY A 158 -2.98 -5.41 9.66
C GLY A 158 -2.29 -6.54 10.39
N VAL A 159 -3.12 -7.32 11.07
CA VAL A 159 -2.77 -8.63 11.62
C VAL A 159 -3.88 -9.59 11.19
N ASN A 160 -3.52 -10.61 10.41
CA ASN A 160 -4.47 -11.56 9.84
C ASN A 160 -4.24 -12.95 10.42
N HIS A 161 -5.30 -13.67 10.75
CA HIS A 161 -5.17 -15.09 11.09
C HIS A 161 -4.70 -15.89 9.87
N ASN A 162 -3.87 -16.90 10.15
CA ASN A 162 -3.38 -17.87 9.19
C ASN A 162 -4.47 -18.91 8.86
N SER A 163 -5.57 -18.43 8.30
CA SER A 163 -6.76 -19.21 7.99
C SER A 163 -7.21 -19.02 6.54
N ALA A 164 -7.95 -19.99 6.02
CA ALA A 164 -8.49 -19.93 4.66
C ALA A 164 -9.46 -18.74 4.48
N THR A 165 -10.37 -18.53 5.43
CA THR A 165 -11.22 -17.33 5.46
C THR A 165 -10.48 -16.16 6.09
N LEU A 166 -10.71 -14.93 5.62
CA LEU A 166 -10.11 -13.73 6.20
C LEU A 166 -10.71 -13.47 7.58
N HIS A 167 -9.85 -13.51 8.59
CA HIS A 167 -10.10 -12.94 9.91
C HIS A 167 -8.96 -11.98 10.23
N THR A 168 -9.28 -10.71 10.46
CA THR A 168 -8.28 -9.66 10.60
C THR A 168 -8.60 -8.79 11.81
N TRP A 169 -7.57 -8.48 12.59
CA TRP A 169 -7.74 -7.81 13.88
C TRP A 169 -8.21 -6.36 13.72
N PRO A 170 -9.01 -5.82 14.65
CA PRO A 170 -9.40 -4.41 14.65
C PRO A 170 -8.17 -3.50 14.68
N SER A 171 -8.26 -2.34 14.04
CA SER A 171 -7.13 -1.42 13.87
C SER A 171 -6.53 -0.92 15.19
N SER A 172 -7.34 -0.91 16.26
CA SER A 172 -6.89 -0.60 17.62
C SER A 172 -5.88 -1.63 18.17
N LEU A 173 -6.11 -2.92 17.94
CA LEU A 173 -5.17 -3.98 18.34
C LEU A 173 -3.94 -3.98 17.43
N VAL A 174 -4.12 -3.73 16.13
CA VAL A 174 -3.00 -3.57 15.19
C VAL A 174 -2.07 -2.45 15.65
N THR A 175 -2.62 -1.32 16.11
CA THR A 175 -1.84 -0.20 16.65
C THR A 175 -1.05 -0.59 17.90
N GLN A 176 -1.66 -1.37 18.81
CA GLN A 176 -0.97 -1.88 19.99
C GLN A 176 0.19 -2.83 19.64
N VAL A 177 0.00 -3.67 18.62
CA VAL A 177 1.08 -4.54 18.10
C VAL A 177 2.20 -3.69 17.49
N ALA A 178 1.86 -2.63 16.73
CA ALA A 178 2.85 -1.72 16.18
C ALA A 178 3.70 -1.08 17.28
N ASP A 179 3.05 -0.58 18.34
CA ASP A 179 3.72 0.01 19.50
C ASP A 179 4.61 -0.96 20.26
N HIS A 180 4.13 -2.19 20.45
CA HIS A 180 4.86 -3.20 21.18
C HIS A 180 6.17 -3.57 20.47
N PHE A 181 6.10 -3.81 19.15
CA PHE A 181 7.25 -4.24 18.34
C PHE A 181 8.03 -3.10 17.67
N GLY A 182 7.60 -1.85 17.84
CA GLY A 182 8.29 -0.66 17.35
C GLY A 182 8.05 -0.34 15.87
N PHE A 183 7.05 -0.95 15.23
CA PHE A 183 6.65 -0.61 13.87
C PHE A 183 5.98 0.77 13.81
N HIS A 184 6.00 1.40 12.64
CA HIS A 184 5.23 2.63 12.44
C HIS A 184 3.74 2.32 12.51
N ARG A 185 2.99 3.19 13.21
CA ARG A 185 1.53 3.11 13.25
C ARG A 185 0.95 3.53 11.91
N THR A 186 -0.07 2.82 11.46
CA THR A 186 -0.95 3.31 10.38
C THR A 186 -2.13 4.05 11.01
N PRO A 187 -2.30 5.36 10.77
CA PRO A 187 -3.44 6.10 11.31
C PRO A 187 -4.76 5.50 10.83
N TYR A 188 -5.75 5.51 11.71
CA TYR A 188 -7.08 5.01 11.38
C TYR A 188 -8.17 5.81 12.09
N TYR A 189 -9.37 5.78 11.50
CA TYR A 189 -10.56 6.42 12.04
C TYR A 189 -11.72 5.44 12.03
N THR A 190 -12.59 5.51 13.04
CA THR A 190 -13.76 4.65 13.14
C THR A 190 -15.04 5.46 12.96
N LYS A 191 -15.93 4.97 12.11
CA LYS A 191 -17.28 5.52 11.90
C LYS A 191 -18.33 4.44 12.10
N SER A 192 -19.51 4.82 12.56
CA SER A 192 -20.57 3.86 12.90
C SER A 192 -21.35 3.44 11.66
N THR A 193 -21.50 4.35 10.69
CA THR A 193 -22.30 4.14 9.48
C THR A 193 -21.47 4.31 8.21
N TYR A 194 -21.95 3.71 7.11
CA TYR A 194 -21.35 3.90 5.79
C TYR A 194 -21.35 5.37 5.37
N GLN A 195 -22.44 6.10 5.66
CA GLN A 195 -22.60 7.51 5.32
C GLN A 195 -21.56 8.38 6.02
N GLU A 196 -21.33 8.16 7.32
CA GLU A 196 -20.29 8.85 8.07
C GLU A 196 -18.88 8.54 7.53
N ALA A 197 -18.62 7.27 7.18
CA ALA A 197 -17.35 6.86 6.58
C ALA A 197 -17.11 7.50 5.21
N ALA A 198 -18.12 7.49 4.34
CA ALA A 198 -18.07 8.11 3.03
C ALA A 198 -17.86 9.63 3.14
N ALA A 199 -18.66 10.32 3.97
CA ALA A 199 -18.54 11.76 4.18
C ALA A 199 -17.16 12.15 4.73
N PHE A 200 -16.60 11.35 5.64
CA PHE A 200 -15.25 11.56 6.15
C PHE A 200 -14.19 11.39 5.05
N ALA A 201 -14.28 10.33 4.25
CA ALA A 201 -13.34 10.11 3.14
C ALA A 201 -13.43 11.23 2.08
N ASP A 202 -14.63 11.76 1.81
CA ASP A 202 -14.86 12.86 0.88
C ASP A 202 -14.34 14.20 1.40
N GLN A 203 -14.41 14.44 2.72
CA GLN A 203 -13.83 15.63 3.34
C GLN A 203 -12.31 15.67 3.10
N PHE A 204 -11.62 14.56 3.32
CA PHE A 204 -10.17 14.47 3.09
C PHE A 204 -9.77 14.61 1.62
N HIS A 205 -10.64 14.20 0.70
CA HIS A 205 -10.40 14.43 -0.71
C HIS A 205 -10.23 15.92 -1.03
N LYS A 206 -11.00 16.78 -0.35
CA LYS A 206 -10.98 18.25 -0.55
C LYS A 206 -9.80 18.92 0.15
N GLU A 207 -9.46 18.46 1.35
CA GLU A 207 -8.37 19.03 2.16
C GLU A 207 -6.98 18.61 1.64
N GLY A 208 -6.88 17.49 0.91
CA GLY A 208 -5.68 17.02 0.22
C GLY A 208 -4.53 16.53 1.12
N THR A 209 -4.58 16.85 2.41
CA THR A 209 -3.60 16.44 3.42
C THR A 209 -4.29 15.94 4.69
N LEU A 210 -3.66 14.98 5.35
CA LEU A 210 -4.00 14.50 6.67
C LEU A 210 -2.82 14.81 7.60
N GLU A 211 -3.05 15.58 8.67
CA GLU A 211 -2.00 15.96 9.63
C GLU A 211 -0.78 16.60 8.94
N GLY A 212 -1.01 17.41 7.91
CA GLY A 212 0.03 18.07 7.12
C GLY A 212 0.74 17.17 6.09
N ARG A 213 0.27 15.92 5.91
CA ARG A 213 0.84 14.95 4.97
C ARG A 213 -0.13 14.61 3.85
N ALA A 214 0.36 14.54 2.62
CA ALA A 214 -0.35 13.95 1.49
C ALA A 214 -0.66 12.45 1.72
N VAL A 215 -1.91 12.03 1.47
CA VAL A 215 -2.40 10.65 1.62
C VAL A 215 -3.01 10.16 0.30
N GLU A 216 -2.59 8.98 -0.19
CA GLU A 216 -3.13 8.40 -1.46
C GLU A 216 -4.63 8.09 -1.38
N GLY A 217 -5.12 7.81 -0.18
CA GLY A 217 -6.52 7.54 0.13
C GLY A 217 -6.66 6.64 1.36
N PHE A 218 -7.76 5.91 1.43
CA PHE A 218 -8.09 5.06 2.58
C PHE A 218 -8.38 3.62 2.13
N VAL A 219 -8.06 2.67 3.01
CA VAL A 219 -8.64 1.32 2.95
C VAL A 219 -9.73 1.26 4.00
N LEU A 220 -10.95 0.94 3.56
CA LEU A 220 -12.11 0.83 4.42
C LEU A 220 -12.31 -0.64 4.78
N ARG A 221 -12.42 -0.91 6.07
CA ARG A 221 -12.62 -2.23 6.66
C ARG A 221 -13.98 -2.26 7.34
N CYS A 222 -14.81 -3.21 6.97
CA CYS A 222 -16.15 -3.39 7.52
C CYS A 222 -16.54 -4.87 7.47
N LEU A 223 -17.79 -5.19 7.77
CA LEU A 223 -18.34 -6.52 7.63
C LEU A 223 -19.34 -6.55 6.47
N ASN A 224 -19.36 -7.65 5.73
CA ASN A 224 -20.47 -7.97 4.84
C ASN A 224 -21.65 -8.46 5.71
N LYS A 225 -22.81 -7.81 5.60
CA LYS A 225 -24.00 -8.08 6.41
C LYS A 225 -24.53 -9.51 6.24
N ASP A 226 -24.55 -10.01 5.00
CA ASP A 226 -25.15 -11.30 4.67
C ASP A 226 -24.32 -12.47 5.23
N THR A 227 -23.00 -12.32 5.25
CA THR A 227 -22.06 -13.39 5.61
C THR A 227 -21.40 -13.21 6.96
N GLY A 228 -21.47 -12.01 7.55
CA GLY A 228 -20.72 -11.62 8.75
C GLY A 228 -19.20 -11.60 8.57
N LYS A 229 -18.69 -11.77 7.34
CA LYS A 229 -17.25 -11.85 7.05
C LYS A 229 -16.65 -10.46 6.85
N HIS A 230 -15.34 -10.34 7.12
CA HIS A 230 -14.60 -9.13 6.82
C HIS A 230 -14.69 -8.78 5.33
N PHE A 231 -15.01 -7.52 5.07
CA PHE A 231 -15.07 -6.94 3.74
C PHE A 231 -14.20 -5.69 3.72
N MET A 232 -13.45 -5.52 2.63
CA MET A 232 -12.57 -4.38 2.44
C MET A 232 -12.75 -3.81 1.05
N TYR A 233 -12.66 -2.48 0.97
CA TYR A 233 -12.54 -1.74 -0.28
C TYR A 233 -11.61 -0.56 -0.06
N LYS A 234 -11.26 0.15 -1.11
CA LYS A 234 -10.36 1.31 -1.01
C LYS A 234 -10.90 2.49 -1.77
N ILE A 235 -10.62 3.67 -1.24
CA ILE A 235 -10.81 4.93 -1.91
C ILE A 235 -9.42 5.45 -2.23
N LYS A 236 -9.22 5.91 -3.47
CA LYS A 236 -7.98 6.55 -3.90
C LYS A 236 -8.36 7.92 -4.43
N TYR A 237 -7.57 8.92 -4.07
CA TYR A 237 -7.79 10.26 -4.60
C TYR A 237 -7.15 10.39 -5.96
N ASP A 238 -7.92 10.93 -6.90
CA ASP A 238 -7.48 11.07 -8.29
C ASP A 238 -6.38 12.11 -8.39
N MET A 239 -6.62 13.31 -7.85
CA MET A 239 -5.66 14.40 -7.88
C MET A 239 -5.00 14.63 -6.51
N PRO A 240 -3.69 14.92 -6.49
CA PRO A 240 -2.74 14.88 -7.61
C PRO A 240 -2.15 13.48 -7.88
N TYR A 241 -2.57 12.44 -7.14
CA TYR A 241 -1.87 11.15 -7.07
C TYR A 241 -1.92 10.31 -8.36
N LEU A 242 -3.08 10.19 -9.01
CA LEU A 242 -3.19 9.48 -10.29
C LEU A 242 -2.41 10.20 -11.39
N LEU A 243 -2.38 11.52 -11.38
CA LEU A 243 -1.54 12.29 -12.28
C LEU A 243 -0.06 12.00 -12.05
N TYR A 244 0.42 12.03 -10.82
CA TYR A 244 1.81 11.71 -10.52
C TYR A 244 2.17 10.26 -10.87
N ARG A 245 1.24 9.32 -10.69
CA ARG A 245 1.40 7.95 -11.18
C ARG A 245 1.48 7.92 -12.71
N GLU A 246 0.63 8.65 -13.40
CA GLU A 246 0.68 8.76 -14.86
C GLU A 246 2.04 9.29 -15.31
N TRP A 247 2.53 10.38 -14.71
CA TRP A 247 3.85 10.97 -14.96
C TRP A 247 4.98 9.96 -14.79
N ARG A 248 4.99 9.21 -13.67
CA ARG A 248 5.96 8.13 -13.45
C ARG A 248 5.93 7.09 -14.56
N GLU A 249 4.75 6.58 -14.90
CA GLU A 249 4.63 5.51 -15.90
C GLU A 249 4.96 5.99 -17.32
N VAL A 250 4.55 7.21 -17.71
CA VAL A 250 4.91 7.76 -19.02
C VAL A 250 6.41 8.03 -19.12
N THR A 251 7.05 8.52 -18.05
CA THR A 251 8.51 8.75 -18.04
C THR A 251 9.29 7.45 -18.18
N LYS A 252 8.89 6.38 -17.46
CA LYS A 252 9.48 5.04 -17.65
C LYS A 252 9.30 4.53 -19.09
N ARG A 253 8.15 4.77 -19.71
CA ARG A 253 7.87 4.38 -21.10
C ARG A 253 8.72 5.19 -22.09
N ILE A 254 8.91 6.49 -21.85
CA ILE A 254 9.79 7.37 -22.64
C ILE A 254 11.23 6.84 -22.58
N ILE A 255 11.76 6.58 -21.38
CA ILE A 255 13.11 6.03 -21.21
C ILE A 255 13.27 4.69 -21.92
N ALA A 256 12.26 3.82 -21.85
CA ALA A 256 12.26 2.52 -22.51
C ALA A 256 11.95 2.58 -24.03
N ASN A 257 11.78 3.78 -24.60
CA ASN A 257 11.35 4.00 -25.98
C ASN A 257 10.08 3.20 -26.38
N LYS A 258 9.09 3.18 -25.48
CA LYS A 258 7.80 2.49 -25.67
C LYS A 258 6.66 3.51 -25.87
N PRO A 259 5.57 3.10 -26.54
CA PRO A 259 4.38 3.94 -26.66
C PRO A 259 3.85 4.39 -25.29
N ILE A 260 3.47 5.66 -25.20
CA ILE A 260 2.83 6.26 -24.02
C ILE A 260 1.33 6.39 -24.23
N ARG A 261 0.57 6.26 -23.15
CA ARG A 261 -0.86 6.57 -23.12
C ARG A 261 -1.06 7.71 -22.14
N ILE A 262 -1.61 8.81 -22.63
CA ILE A 262 -1.94 9.98 -21.83
C ILE A 262 -3.43 9.93 -21.51
N GLN A 263 -3.77 10.14 -20.24
CA GLN A 263 -5.16 10.23 -19.78
C GLN A 263 -5.45 11.66 -19.34
N HIS A 264 -4.52 12.27 -18.60
CA HIS A 264 -4.69 13.62 -18.10
C HIS A 264 -4.12 14.69 -19.07
N PRO A 265 -4.85 15.77 -19.38
CA PRO A 265 -4.39 16.82 -20.30
C PRO A 265 -3.04 17.44 -19.90
N LEU A 266 -2.81 17.69 -18.61
CA LEU A 266 -1.56 18.25 -18.09
C LEU A 266 -0.33 17.36 -18.40
N THR A 267 -0.52 16.05 -18.58
CA THR A 267 0.58 15.14 -18.96
C THR A 267 1.17 15.49 -20.33
N HIS A 268 0.43 16.13 -21.24
CA HIS A 268 1.00 16.59 -22.51
C HIS A 268 2.11 17.64 -22.30
N LYS A 269 1.91 18.58 -21.38
CA LYS A 269 2.93 19.58 -21.00
C LYS A 269 4.12 18.89 -20.33
N TYR A 270 3.85 18.01 -19.36
CA TYR A 270 4.88 17.23 -18.67
C TYR A 270 5.74 16.42 -19.64
N VAL A 271 5.14 15.70 -20.60
CA VAL A 271 5.86 14.88 -21.58
C VAL A 271 6.77 15.72 -22.47
N ARG A 272 6.33 16.93 -22.88
CA ARG A 272 7.17 17.84 -23.66
C ARG A 272 8.40 18.27 -22.86
N TRP A 273 8.19 18.65 -21.60
CA TRP A 273 9.25 19.09 -20.70
C TRP A 273 10.23 17.96 -20.34
N VAL A 274 9.71 16.80 -19.90
CA VAL A 274 10.53 15.71 -19.36
C VAL A 274 11.47 15.10 -20.40
N ARG A 275 11.11 15.16 -21.69
CA ARG A 275 12.00 14.73 -22.78
C ARG A 275 13.26 15.59 -22.88
N GLY A 276 13.12 16.91 -22.78
CA GLY A 276 14.27 17.82 -22.71
C GLY A 276 15.05 17.62 -21.43
N TYR A 277 14.35 17.57 -20.30
CA TYR A 277 14.97 17.39 -18.99
C TYR A 277 15.81 16.10 -18.89
N LEU A 278 15.33 14.98 -19.44
CA LEU A 278 16.09 13.72 -19.50
C LEU A 278 17.28 13.78 -20.47
N ALA A 279 17.19 14.55 -21.56
CA ALA A 279 18.31 14.72 -22.50
C ALA A 279 19.46 15.50 -21.86
N ASP A 280 19.14 16.50 -21.03
CA ASP A 280 20.11 17.31 -20.30
C ASP A 280 20.72 16.57 -19.09
N HIS A 281 20.04 15.52 -18.59
CA HIS A 281 20.44 14.75 -17.40
C HIS A 281 20.48 13.24 -17.68
N PRO A 282 21.45 12.74 -18.47
CA PRO A 282 21.46 11.35 -18.95
C PRO A 282 21.51 10.30 -17.82
N ASP A 283 22.17 10.61 -16.70
CA ASP A 283 22.26 9.69 -15.54
C ASP A 283 20.92 9.49 -14.83
N LEU A 284 19.98 10.43 -15.00
CA LEU A 284 18.67 10.40 -14.37
C LEU A 284 17.84 9.24 -14.90
N ALA A 285 17.95 8.90 -16.19
CA ALA A 285 17.19 7.82 -16.80
C ALA A 285 17.47 6.47 -16.13
N LYS A 286 18.74 6.19 -15.79
CA LYS A 286 19.15 4.96 -15.10
C LYS A 286 18.59 4.90 -13.68
N GLN A 287 18.65 6.02 -12.94
CA GLN A 287 18.07 6.11 -11.60
C GLN A 287 16.54 5.96 -11.64
N TYR A 288 15.89 6.59 -12.60
CA TYR A 288 14.42 6.57 -12.74
C TYR A 288 13.85 5.18 -12.97
N VAL A 289 14.51 4.37 -13.81
CA VAL A 289 14.07 2.98 -14.05
C VAL A 289 14.22 2.10 -12.81
N GLN A 290 15.14 2.45 -11.91
CA GLN A 290 15.34 1.83 -10.59
C GLN A 290 14.45 2.44 -9.50
N ASN A 291 13.40 3.19 -9.88
CA ASN A 291 12.52 3.89 -8.93
C ASN A 291 13.25 4.88 -8.02
N LYS A 292 14.19 5.64 -8.58
CA LYS A 292 14.86 6.75 -7.89
C LYS A 292 14.61 8.06 -8.62
N ARG A 293 14.59 9.16 -7.88
CA ARG A 293 14.39 10.53 -8.42
C ARG A 293 13.06 10.72 -9.13
N ILE A 294 12.07 9.86 -8.90
CA ILE A 294 10.71 10.02 -9.43
C ILE A 294 10.11 11.30 -8.87
N ILE A 295 10.22 11.47 -7.55
CA ILE A 295 9.74 12.63 -6.81
C ILE A 295 10.50 13.89 -7.25
N ALA A 296 11.83 13.80 -7.36
CA ALA A 296 12.66 14.93 -7.78
C ALA A 296 12.31 15.44 -9.19
N VAL A 297 12.07 14.55 -10.16
CA VAL A 297 11.65 14.93 -11.52
C VAL A 297 10.27 15.58 -11.53
N ARG A 298 9.33 15.03 -10.75
CA ARG A 298 8.00 15.63 -10.58
C ARG A 298 8.13 17.06 -10.03
N ASP A 299 8.88 17.22 -8.94
CA ASP A 299 8.99 18.50 -8.25
C ASP A 299 9.74 19.53 -9.12
N ALA A 300 10.72 19.10 -9.91
CA ALA A 300 11.38 19.93 -10.90
C ALA A 300 10.42 20.44 -11.99
N PHE A 301 9.48 19.60 -12.46
CA PHE A 301 8.45 20.04 -13.40
C PHE A 301 7.48 21.05 -12.77
N LEU A 302 7.02 20.79 -11.55
CA LEU A 302 6.13 21.69 -10.83
C LEU A 302 6.81 23.06 -10.59
N ALA A 303 8.11 23.06 -10.27
CA ALA A 303 8.88 24.29 -10.15
C ALA A 303 9.04 25.02 -11.49
N HIS A 304 9.28 24.29 -12.58
CA HIS A 304 9.35 24.87 -13.93
C HIS A 304 8.03 25.55 -14.33
N MET A 305 6.89 24.91 -14.08
CA MET A 305 5.58 25.52 -14.33
C MET A 305 5.40 26.84 -13.56
N LYS A 306 5.80 26.88 -12.27
CA LYS A 306 5.77 28.12 -11.46
C LYS A 306 6.67 29.22 -12.07
N GLN A 307 7.82 28.85 -12.63
CA GLN A 307 8.73 29.80 -13.31
C GLN A 307 8.14 30.34 -14.62
N GLU A 308 7.34 29.55 -15.33
CA GLU A 308 6.60 29.98 -16.53
C GLU A 308 5.36 30.84 -16.20
N GLY A 309 5.10 31.11 -14.91
CA GLY A 309 3.97 31.90 -14.44
C GLY A 309 2.66 31.11 -14.38
N GLU A 310 2.71 29.79 -14.49
CA GLU A 310 1.55 28.92 -14.25
C GLU A 310 1.41 28.64 -12.74
N ASP A 311 0.19 28.40 -12.28
CA ASP A 311 -0.08 27.92 -10.92
C ASP A 311 -0.41 26.41 -10.95
N PRO A 312 0.57 25.52 -10.65
CA PRO A 312 0.32 24.09 -10.67
C PRO A 312 -0.73 23.68 -9.65
N GLU A 313 -0.83 24.37 -8.50
CA GLU A 313 -1.78 24.01 -7.45
C GLU A 313 -3.22 24.29 -7.91
N ALA A 314 -3.46 25.46 -8.51
CA ALA A 314 -4.74 25.77 -9.14
C ALA A 314 -5.10 24.79 -10.25
N MET A 315 -4.15 24.45 -11.14
CA MET A 315 -4.41 23.50 -12.24
C MET A 315 -4.69 22.07 -11.74
N LEU A 316 -4.04 21.65 -10.65
CA LEU A 316 -4.30 20.37 -10.01
C LEU A 316 -5.67 20.34 -9.33
N GLN A 317 -6.13 21.47 -8.79
CA GLN A 317 -7.45 21.63 -8.17
C GLN A 317 -8.59 21.71 -9.20
N GLU A 318 -8.44 22.48 -10.29
CA GLU A 318 -9.42 22.53 -11.39
C GLU A 318 -9.61 21.18 -12.07
N SER A 319 -8.57 20.35 -12.09
CA SER A 319 -8.65 18.99 -12.64
C SER A 319 -9.25 17.97 -11.66
N ALA A 320 -9.46 18.36 -10.40
CA ALA A 320 -10.02 17.52 -9.34
C ALA A 320 -11.54 17.73 -9.14
N SER A 321 -12.10 18.81 -9.69
CA SER A 321 -13.52 19.20 -9.63
C SER A 321 -14.33 18.68 -10.81
#